data_AF-A0A0L8KSH3-F1
#
_entry.id   AF-A0A0L8KSH3-F1
#
_cell.length_a   1.000
_cell.length_b   1.000
_cell.length_c   1.000
_cell.angle_alpha   90.00
_cell.angle_beta   90.00
_cell.angle_gamma   90.00
#
_symmetry.space_group_name_H-M   'P 1'
#
loop_
_entity.id
_entity.type
_entity.pdbx_description
1 polymer ?
#
loop_
_entity_poly.entity_id
_entity_poly.type
_entity_poly.pdbx_seq_one_letter_code
_entity_poly.pdbx_strand_id
1 'polypeptide(L)'
;MPDLAEAFGARLGRDVAFQQISPEEFRTSVAPLIGEGAAADVAGAYQAMSAMPRRSITPETSAQKLLGATPRTTSQWLADIGL
;
A
#
# COMPACT_ATOMS: atom_id res chain seq x y z
N MET A 1 4.37 1.49 11.43
CA MET A 1 5.09 0.95 10.25
C MET A 1 5.87 2.11 9.65
N PRO A 2 7.12 1.92 9.18
CA PRO A 2 7.84 3.00 8.52
C PRO A 2 7.01 3.52 7.34
N ASP A 3 7.10 4.83 7.11
CA ASP A 3 6.37 5.48 6.04
C ASP A 3 6.84 4.94 4.68
N LEU A 4 5.89 4.53 3.82
CA LEU A 4 6.22 3.96 2.52
C LEU A 4 6.95 4.98 1.64
N ALA A 5 6.52 6.25 1.65
CA ALA A 5 7.13 7.28 0.83
C ALA A 5 8.57 7.55 1.27
N GLU A 6 8.83 7.57 2.58
CA GLU A 6 10.19 7.67 3.13
C GLU A 6 11.11 6.52 2.64
N ALA A 7 10.64 5.27 2.72
CA ALA A 7 11.43 4.12 2.28
C ALA A 7 11.74 4.14 0.78
N PHE A 8 10.76 4.54 -0.05
CA PHE A 8 10.97 4.74 -1.48
C PHE A 8 11.93 5.90 -1.75
N GLY A 9 11.81 7.02 -1.03
CA GLY A 9 12.68 8.18 -1.18
C GLY A 9 14.14 7.85 -0.87
N ALA A 10 14.37 7.15 0.25
CA ALA A 10 15.69 6.65 0.61
C ALA A 10 16.28 5.71 -0.46
N ARG A 11 15.46 4.81 -1.04
CA ARG A 11 15.94 3.85 -2.03
C ARG A 11 16.22 4.47 -3.41
N LEU A 12 15.41 5.45 -3.81
CA LEU A 12 15.50 6.13 -5.10
C LEU A 12 16.46 7.35 -5.08
N GLY A 13 16.92 7.78 -3.91
CA GLY A 13 17.82 8.94 -3.76
C GLY A 13 17.16 10.27 -4.10
N ARG A 14 15.84 10.39 -3.91
CA ARG A 14 15.06 11.60 -4.18
C ARG A 14 13.89 11.73 -3.22
N ASP A 15 13.36 12.93 -3.05
CA ASP A 15 12.17 13.15 -2.23
C ASP A 15 10.96 12.46 -2.86
N VAL A 16 10.24 11.70 -2.03
CA VAL A 16 8.99 11.01 -2.38
C VAL A 16 7.98 11.33 -1.29
N ALA A 17 6.79 11.77 -1.69
CA ALA A 17 5.70 12.10 -0.79
C ALA A 17 4.43 11.35 -1.16
N PHE A 18 3.65 10.97 -0.16
CA PHE A 18 2.31 10.44 -0.37
C PHE A 18 1.33 11.58 -0.64
N GLN A 19 0.55 11.47 -1.72
CA GLN A 19 -0.58 12.34 -2.00
C GLN A 19 -1.87 11.52 -2.00
N GLN A 20 -2.82 11.91 -1.15
CA GLN A 20 -4.14 11.30 -1.14
C GLN A 20 -4.93 11.74 -2.38
N ILE A 21 -5.53 10.78 -3.07
CA ILE A 21 -6.49 10.98 -4.16
C ILE A 21 -7.75 10.17 -3.86
N SER A 22 -8.85 10.53 -4.52
CA SER A 22 -10.09 9.76 -4.43
C SER A 22 -9.95 8.39 -5.14
N PRO A 23 -10.76 7.39 -4.75
CA PRO A 23 -10.80 6.12 -5.47
C PRO A 23 -11.15 6.26 -6.95
N GLU A 24 -11.93 7.28 -7.33
CA GLU A 24 -12.31 7.53 -8.73
C GLU A 24 -11.17 8.13 -9.55
N GLU A 25 -10.39 9.05 -8.97
CA GLU A 25 -9.16 9.53 -9.59
C GLU A 25 -8.16 8.39 -9.78
N PHE A 26 -8.02 7.52 -8.76
CA PHE A 26 -7.17 6.34 -8.87
C PHE A 26 -7.64 5.40 -9.98
N ARG A 27 -8.95 5.09 -10.04
CA ARG A 27 -9.58 4.30 -11.12
C ARG A 27 -9.14 4.78 -12.49
N THR A 28 -9.31 6.08 -12.74
CA THR A 28 -9.01 6.70 -14.03
C THR A 28 -7.51 6.59 -14.36
N SER A 29 -6.63 6.79 -13.37
CA SER A 29 -5.18 6.72 -13.57
C SER A 29 -4.66 5.31 -13.90
N VAL A 30 -5.28 4.26 -13.35
CA VAL A 30 -4.80 2.87 -13.52
C VAL A 30 -5.48 2.13 -14.66
N ALA A 31 -6.66 2.57 -15.11
CA ALA A 31 -7.41 1.93 -16.20
C ALA A 31 -6.58 1.65 -17.47
N PRO A 32 -5.67 2.54 -17.94
CA PRO A 32 -4.82 2.24 -19.10
C PRO A 32 -3.85 1.08 -18.89
N LEU A 33 -3.52 0.73 -17.64
CA LEU A 33 -2.56 -0.33 -17.30
C LEU A 33 -3.24 -1.69 -17.10
N ILE A 34 -4.46 -1.70 -16.54
CA ILE A 34 -5.14 -2.94 -16.10
C ILE A 34 -6.52 -3.15 -16.73
N GLY A 35 -7.01 -2.22 -17.54
CA GLY A 35 -8.34 -2.24 -18.15
C GLY A 35 -9.44 -1.69 -17.24
N GLU A 36 -10.53 -1.22 -17.85
CA GLU A 36 -11.64 -0.53 -17.16
C GLU A 36 -12.32 -1.39 -16.08
N GLY A 37 -12.59 -2.66 -16.37
CA GLY A 37 -13.26 -3.56 -15.42
C GLY A 37 -12.43 -3.77 -14.15
N ALA A 38 -11.15 -4.13 -14.30
CA ALA A 38 -10.26 -4.33 -13.16
C ALA A 38 -10.03 -3.03 -12.38
N ALA A 39 -9.91 -1.88 -13.07
CA ALA A 39 -9.79 -0.59 -12.41
C ALA A 39 -11.04 -0.25 -11.58
N ALA A 40 -12.23 -0.52 -12.11
CA ALA A 40 -13.49 -0.33 -11.38
C ALA A 40 -13.55 -1.19 -10.12
N ASP A 41 -13.15 -2.47 -10.20
CA ASP A 41 -13.10 -3.37 -9.05
C ASP A 41 -12.11 -2.88 -7.98
N VAL A 42 -10.94 -2.38 -8.38
CA VAL A 42 -9.94 -1.81 -7.47
C VAL A 42 -10.50 -0.56 -6.76
N ALA A 43 -11.14 0.34 -7.49
CA ALA A 43 -11.74 1.54 -6.92
C ALA A 43 -12.86 1.21 -5.93
N GLY A 44 -13.74 0.27 -6.30
CA GLY A 44 -14.79 -0.25 -5.43
C GLY A 44 -14.23 -0.90 -4.16
N ALA A 45 -13.13 -1.66 -4.29
CA ALA A 45 -12.42 -2.21 -3.16
C ALA A 45 -11.91 -1.10 -2.23
N TYR A 46 -11.23 -0.06 -2.73
CA TYR A 46 -10.76 1.07 -1.90
C TYR A 46 -11.90 1.83 -1.21
N GLN A 47 -13.05 2.00 -1.87
CA GLN A 47 -14.24 2.64 -1.28
C GLN A 47 -14.84 1.79 -0.15
N ALA A 48 -15.12 0.52 -0.43
CA ALA A 48 -15.63 -0.40 0.60
C ALA A 48 -14.65 -0.46 1.76
N MET A 49 -13.36 -0.52 1.41
CA MET A 49 -12.30 -0.53 2.37
C MET A 49 -12.36 0.69 3.27
N SER A 50 -12.31 1.92 2.77
CA SER A 50 -12.20 3.13 3.59
C SER A 50 -13.27 3.26 4.67
N ALA A 51 -14.45 2.65 4.48
CA ALA A 51 -15.54 2.63 5.44
C ALA A 51 -15.47 1.50 6.49
N MET A 52 -14.57 0.52 6.35
CA MET A 52 -14.51 -0.64 7.25
C MET A 52 -13.92 -0.28 8.63
N PRO A 53 -14.64 -0.56 9.73
CA PRO A 53 -14.10 -0.40 11.07
C PRO A 53 -12.98 -1.43 11.31
N ARG A 54 -11.97 -1.03 12.11
CA ARG A 54 -10.83 -1.89 12.50
C ARG A 54 -10.05 -2.49 11.32
N ARG A 55 -9.89 -1.77 10.19
CA ARG A 55 -8.97 -2.20 9.11
C ARG A 55 -7.54 -2.36 9.64
N SER A 56 -7.07 -1.41 10.45
CA SER A 56 -5.68 -1.40 10.89
C SER A 56 -5.40 -2.57 11.82
N ILE A 57 -4.37 -3.35 11.48
CA ILE A 57 -3.88 -4.43 12.33
C ILE A 57 -3.14 -3.80 13.50
N THR A 58 -3.60 -4.08 14.72
CA THR A 58 -2.92 -3.60 15.92
C THR A 58 -1.74 -4.51 16.26
N PRO A 59 -0.74 -4.04 17.01
CA PRO A 59 0.39 -4.88 17.44
C PRO A 59 -0.06 -6.18 18.14
N GLU A 60 -1.17 -6.14 18.90
CA GLU A 60 -1.71 -7.27 19.67
C GLU A 60 -2.26 -8.39 18.79
N THR A 61 -2.77 -8.04 17.61
CA THR A 61 -3.39 -8.96 16.64
C THR A 61 -2.49 -9.22 15.43
N SER A 62 -1.25 -8.75 15.48
CA SER A 62 -0.28 -8.87 14.40
C SER A 62 0.25 -10.30 14.23
N ALA A 63 0.62 -10.67 13.00
CA ALA A 63 1.29 -11.94 12.73
C ALA A 63 2.62 -12.07 13.46
N GLN A 64 3.31 -10.95 13.72
CA GLN A 64 4.52 -10.91 14.54
C GLN A 64 4.26 -11.48 15.94
N LYS A 65 3.19 -11.03 16.59
CA LYS A 65 2.85 -11.45 17.94
C LYS A 65 2.19 -12.84 17.97
N LEU A 66 1.23 -13.08 17.08
CA LEU A 66 0.41 -14.29 17.12
C LEU A 66 1.12 -15.50 16.52
N LEU A 67 2.01 -15.29 15.54
CA LEU A 67 2.66 -16.36 14.78
C LEU A 67 4.20 -16.36 14.94
N GLY A 68 4.77 -15.45 15.73
CA GLY A 68 6.22 -15.31 15.88
C GLY A 68 6.94 -14.94 14.59
N ALA A 69 6.21 -14.41 13.59
CA ALA A 69 6.77 -14.08 12.30
C ALA A 69 7.64 -12.81 12.38
N THR A 70 8.71 -12.76 11.58
CA THR A 70 9.49 -11.53 11.38
C THR A 70 9.31 -11.07 9.94
N PRO A 71 8.35 -10.17 9.65
CA PRO A 71 8.17 -9.62 8.30
C PRO A 71 9.40 -8.84 7.87
N ARG A 72 9.67 -8.87 6.56
CA ARG A 72 10.63 -7.98 5.93
C ARG A 72 10.23 -6.53 6.17
N THR A 73 11.22 -5.65 6.34
CA THR A 73 10.99 -4.20 6.29
C THR A 73 10.67 -3.76 4.85
N THR A 74 10.07 -2.59 4.69
CA THR A 74 9.83 -2.02 3.35
C THR A 74 11.13 -1.90 2.55
N SER A 75 12.22 -1.46 3.18
CA SER A 75 13.52 -1.34 2.52
C SER A 75 14.09 -2.69 2.08
N GLN A 76 13.97 -3.73 2.91
CA GLN A 76 14.36 -5.10 2.54
C GLN A 76 13.54 -5.60 1.36
N TRP A 77 12.21 -5.41 1.41
CA TRP A 77 11.33 -5.81 0.32
C TRP A 77 11.66 -5.10 -1.00
N LEU A 78 11.93 -3.79 -0.97
CA LEU A 78 12.32 -3.03 -2.16
C LEU A 78 13.61 -3.59 -2.78
N ALA A 79 14.63 -3.83 -1.96
CA ALA A 79 15.88 -4.43 -2.43
C ALA A 79 15.65 -5.82 -3.07
N ASP A 80 14.80 -6.64 -2.46
CA ASP A 80 14.50 -8.00 -2.94
C ASP A 80 13.78 -8.01 -4.30
N ILE A 81 12.95 -7.00 -4.60
CA ILE A 81 12.27 -6.88 -5.91
C ILE A 81 13.11 -6.13 -6.96
N GLY A 82 14.37 -5.81 -6.63
CA GLY A 82 15.30 -5.13 -7.53
C GLY A 82 15.07 -3.62 -7.66
N LEU A 83 14.26 -3.02 -6.77
CA LEU A 83 14.13 -1.57 -6.62
C LEU A 83 15.16 -1.02 -5.67
#